data_AF-A0A7S2A5Q6-F1
#
_entry.id   AF-A0A7S2A5Q6-F1
#
_cell.length_a   1.000
_cell.length_b   1.000
_cell.length_c   1.000
_cell.angle_alpha   90.00
_cell.angle_beta   90.00
_cell.angle_gamma   90.00
#
_symmetry.space_group_name_H-M   'P 1'
#
loop_
_entity.id
_entity.type
_entity.pdbx_description
1 polymer ?
#
loop_
_entity_poly.entity_id
_entity_poly.type
_entity_poly.pdbx_seq_one_letter_code
_entity_poly.pdbx_strand_id
1 'polypeptide(L)'
;MVEQIMKLRADDNRLFRPFPTKTTHDVREEEDSACKSNLPKVLNYLTDPNAPVFLRGQAAEILSLCTNYHSENREKIGSSEGVVTTLVEMVKSGTKKIHHDDQKEAFLELDTIARAAEAIWILVYNSPTNHKAFVDAGAIEALAEYLLETGTVRGDGKACLMEA
;
A
#
# COMPACT_ATOMS: atom_id res chain seq x y z
N MET A 1 -5.01 10.24 11.45
CA MET A 1 -4.44 9.07 10.73
C MET A 1 -3.21 8.50 11.43
N VAL A 2 -2.21 9.31 11.81
CA VAL A 2 -1.00 8.80 12.51
C VAL A 2 -1.32 7.97 13.76
N GLU A 3 -2.21 8.43 14.65
CA GLU A 3 -2.63 7.64 15.83
C GLU A 3 -3.30 6.31 15.46
N GLN A 4 -4.02 6.26 14.33
CA GLN A 4 -4.66 5.04 13.86
C GLN A 4 -3.65 4.06 13.28
N ILE A 5 -2.66 4.57 12.55
CA ILE A 5 -1.51 3.77 12.09
C ILE A 5 -0.77 3.18 13.27
N MET A 6 -0.48 4.00 14.30
CA MET A 6 0.20 3.52 15.52
C MET A 6 -0.62 2.45 16.25
N LYS A 7 -1.94 2.61 16.34
CA LYS A 7 -2.84 1.60 16.92
C LYS A 7 -2.86 0.30 16.11
N LEU A 8 -2.99 0.39 14.79
CA LEU A 8 -3.01 -0.76 13.89
C LEU A 8 -1.64 -1.46 13.78
N ARG A 9 -0.55 -0.73 14.01
CA ARG A 9 0.82 -1.28 14.05
C ARG A 9 1.23 -1.83 15.41
N ALA A 10 0.52 -1.50 16.49
CA ALA A 10 0.91 -1.85 17.86
C ALA A 10 1.11 -3.37 18.05
N ASP A 11 0.37 -4.18 17.28
CA ASP A 11 0.42 -5.65 17.30
C ASP A 11 0.82 -6.26 15.93
N ASP A 12 1.37 -5.45 15.01
CA ASP A 12 1.81 -5.91 13.69
C ASP A 12 3.09 -6.75 13.78
N ASN A 13 2.91 -8.06 13.89
CA ASN A 13 3.96 -9.07 14.09
C ASN A 13 4.86 -9.34 12.86
N ARG A 14 4.85 -8.48 11.84
CA ARG A 14 5.67 -8.65 10.63
C ARG A 14 7.17 -8.43 10.86
N LEU A 15 7.58 -7.72 11.91
CA LEU A 15 8.99 -7.39 12.17
C LEU A 15 9.62 -8.03 13.42
N PHE A 16 8.83 -8.50 14.39
CA PHE A 16 9.33 -9.23 15.56
C PHE A 16 8.21 -10.06 16.17
N ARG A 17 8.50 -11.29 16.61
CA ARG A 17 7.60 -12.06 17.48
C ARG A 17 8.08 -11.94 18.94
N PRO A 18 7.66 -10.94 19.72
CA PRO A 18 7.60 -11.15 21.16
C PRO A 18 6.41 -12.08 21.45
N PHE A 19 6.52 -12.85 22.52
CA PHE A 19 5.49 -13.80 22.95
C PHE A 19 4.13 -13.08 23.06
N PRO A 20 3.04 -13.62 22.47
CA PRO A 20 1.74 -12.95 22.49
C PRO A 20 1.22 -12.87 23.93
N THR A 21 0.94 -11.65 24.39
CA THR A 21 0.32 -11.37 25.70
C THR A 21 -1.22 -11.38 25.64
N LYS A 22 -1.78 -11.22 24.44
CA LYS A 22 -3.22 -11.37 24.13
C LYS A 22 -3.44 -12.58 23.22
N THR A 23 -4.62 -13.20 23.27
CA THR A 23 -4.94 -14.26 22.33
C THR A 23 -5.09 -13.67 20.91
N THR A 24 -4.71 -14.43 19.89
CA THR A 24 -4.87 -14.03 18.47
C THR A 24 -6.30 -13.68 18.08
N HIS A 25 -7.30 -14.08 18.88
CA HIS A 25 -8.70 -13.78 18.66
C HIS A 25 -9.03 -12.34 19.09
N ASP A 26 -8.63 -11.95 20.30
CA ASP A 26 -8.94 -10.63 20.88
C ASP A 26 -8.33 -9.49 20.04
N VAL A 27 -7.10 -9.70 19.56
CA VAL A 27 -6.41 -8.73 18.67
C VAL A 27 -7.17 -8.56 17.35
N ARG A 28 -7.67 -9.66 16.77
CA ARG A 28 -8.42 -9.63 15.51
C ARG A 28 -9.77 -8.92 15.65
N GLU A 29 -10.46 -9.06 16.77
CA GLU A 29 -11.72 -8.35 17.02
C GLU A 29 -11.51 -6.84 17.20
N GLU A 30 -10.44 -6.45 17.91
CA GLU A 30 -10.09 -5.04 18.11
C GLU A 30 -9.68 -4.37 16.78
N GLU A 31 -8.85 -5.06 15.97
CA GLU A 31 -8.48 -4.65 14.62
C GLU A 31 -9.69 -4.55 13.69
N ASP A 32 -10.59 -5.55 13.68
CA ASP A 32 -11.78 -5.55 12.82
C ASP A 32 -12.72 -4.39 13.16
N SER A 33 -12.89 -4.07 14.45
CA SER A 33 -13.67 -2.91 14.92
C SER A 33 -13.04 -1.58 14.48
N ALA A 34 -11.72 -1.45 14.65
CA ALA A 34 -10.98 -0.27 14.19
C ALA A 34 -11.06 -0.11 12.67
N CYS A 35 -11.02 -1.21 11.92
CA CYS A 35 -11.10 -1.19 10.47
C CYS A 35 -12.50 -0.84 9.97
N LYS A 36 -13.56 -1.45 10.50
CA LYS A 36 -14.94 -1.12 10.13
C LYS A 36 -15.27 0.37 10.32
N SER A 37 -14.82 0.96 11.43
CA SER A 37 -15.10 2.37 11.73
C SER A 37 -14.30 3.36 10.86
N ASN A 38 -13.12 2.96 10.36
CA ASN A 38 -12.22 3.85 9.64
C ASN A 38 -12.22 3.64 8.12
N LEU A 39 -12.61 2.46 7.62
CA LEU A 39 -12.53 2.12 6.20
C LEU A 39 -13.21 3.16 5.29
N PRO A 40 -14.43 3.65 5.55
CA PRO A 40 -15.06 4.65 4.68
C PRO A 40 -14.26 5.96 4.59
N LYS A 41 -13.66 6.40 5.70
CA LYS A 41 -12.83 7.62 5.72
C LYS A 41 -11.53 7.41 4.96
N VAL A 42 -10.90 6.25 5.15
CA VAL A 42 -9.67 5.86 4.46
C VAL A 42 -9.89 5.81 2.96
N LEU A 43 -10.99 5.22 2.52
CA LEU A 43 -11.36 5.16 1.11
C LEU A 43 -11.55 6.56 0.51
N ASN A 44 -12.25 7.45 1.21
CA ASN A 44 -12.41 8.84 0.76
C ASN A 44 -11.07 9.57 0.63
N TYR A 45 -10.16 9.43 1.60
CA TYR A 45 -8.83 10.06 1.51
C TYR A 45 -8.00 9.47 0.38
N LEU A 46 -8.13 8.16 0.13
CA LEU A 46 -7.40 7.48 -0.92
C LEU A 46 -7.86 7.95 -2.30
N THR A 47 -9.17 8.02 -2.55
CA THR A 47 -9.75 8.33 -3.86
C THR A 47 -9.95 9.83 -4.13
N ASP A 48 -9.83 10.70 -3.13
CA ASP A 48 -9.94 12.16 -3.32
C ASP A 48 -8.74 12.70 -4.12
N PRO A 49 -8.95 13.20 -5.36
CA PRO A 49 -7.89 13.73 -6.22
C PRO A 49 -7.26 15.02 -5.68
N ASN A 50 -7.85 15.66 -4.67
CA ASN A 50 -7.30 16.84 -4.00
C ASN A 50 -6.55 16.50 -2.71
N ALA A 51 -6.65 15.27 -2.22
CA ALA A 51 -5.95 14.87 -1.00
C ALA A 51 -4.42 14.93 -1.21
N PRO A 52 -3.67 15.54 -0.27
CA PRO A 52 -2.21 15.50 -0.26
C PRO A 52 -1.64 14.09 -0.44
N VAL A 53 -0.57 13.97 -1.23
CA VAL A 53 0.10 12.70 -1.56
C VAL A 53 0.43 11.89 -0.30
N PHE A 54 0.95 12.53 0.75
CA PHE A 54 1.26 11.85 2.01
C PHE A 54 0.01 11.28 2.71
N LEU A 55 -1.14 11.96 2.65
CA LEU A 55 -2.39 11.49 3.25
C LEU A 55 -2.90 10.27 2.49
N ARG A 56 -2.76 10.25 1.16
CA ARG A 56 -3.06 9.06 0.35
C ARG A 56 -2.13 7.90 0.70
N GLY A 57 -0.85 8.17 0.92
CA GLY A 57 0.10 7.16 1.42
C GLY A 57 -0.34 6.56 2.74
N GLN A 58 -0.69 7.40 3.73
CA GLN A 58 -1.23 6.94 5.01
C GLN A 58 -2.53 6.16 4.86
N ALA A 59 -3.41 6.56 3.95
CA ALA A 59 -4.64 5.84 3.65
C ALA A 59 -4.35 4.46 3.06
N ALA A 60 -3.40 4.34 2.13
CA ALA A 60 -2.97 3.05 1.56
C ALA A 60 -2.39 2.11 2.63
N GLU A 61 -1.63 2.65 3.59
CA GLU A 61 -1.11 1.87 4.71
C GLU A 61 -2.22 1.38 5.65
N ILE A 62 -3.16 2.26 6.03
CA ILE A 62 -4.30 1.83 6.86
C ILE A 62 -5.12 0.75 6.11
N LEU A 63 -5.25 0.90 4.79
CA LEU A 63 -5.94 -0.06 3.96
C LEU A 63 -5.24 -1.44 3.95
N SER A 64 -3.90 -1.48 3.87
CA SER A 64 -3.15 -2.74 3.92
C SER A 64 -3.32 -3.43 5.28
N LEU A 65 -3.26 -2.66 6.38
CA LEU A 65 -3.48 -3.17 7.73
C LEU A 65 -4.88 -3.77 7.88
N CYS A 66 -5.91 -3.08 7.38
CA CYS A 66 -7.29 -3.53 7.47
C CYS A 66 -7.66 -4.72 6.59
N THR A 67 -6.77 -5.12 5.70
CA THR A 67 -7.01 -6.18 4.73
C THR A 67 -6.06 -7.37 4.90
N ASN A 68 -5.01 -7.26 5.71
CA ASN A 68 -4.01 -8.30 5.91
C ASN A 68 -4.62 -9.62 6.41
N TYR A 69 -5.39 -9.57 7.50
CA TYR A 69 -6.03 -10.75 8.10
C TYR A 69 -7.52 -10.92 7.78
N HIS A 70 -8.09 -10.01 6.98
CA HIS A 70 -9.53 -9.97 6.68
C HIS A 70 -9.77 -10.17 5.18
N SER A 71 -9.91 -11.43 4.75
CA SER A 71 -10.16 -11.78 3.34
C SER A 71 -11.43 -11.14 2.79
N GLU A 72 -12.49 -11.03 3.60
CA GLU A 72 -13.73 -10.35 3.21
C GLU A 72 -13.50 -8.86 2.90
N ASN A 73 -12.61 -8.20 3.64
CA ASN A 73 -12.27 -6.81 3.37
C ASN A 73 -11.47 -6.71 2.07
N ARG A 74 -10.57 -7.65 1.77
CA ARG A 74 -9.88 -7.70 0.47
C ARG A 74 -10.86 -7.74 -0.69
N GLU A 75 -11.82 -8.66 -0.67
CA GLU A 75 -12.79 -8.83 -1.76
C GLU A 75 -13.67 -7.58 -1.97
N LYS A 76 -14.10 -6.93 -0.87
CA LYS A 76 -14.88 -5.69 -0.93
C LYS A 76 -14.07 -4.54 -1.55
N ILE A 77 -12.78 -4.47 -1.23
CA ILE A 77 -11.91 -3.37 -1.68
C ILE A 77 -11.58 -3.47 -3.18
N GLY A 78 -11.25 -4.65 -3.71
CA GLY A 78 -10.99 -4.74 -5.15
C GLY A 78 -12.22 -4.56 -6.03
N SER A 79 -13.42 -4.65 -5.43
CA SER A 79 -14.68 -4.30 -6.06
C SER A 79 -15.08 -2.82 -5.85
N SER A 80 -14.33 -2.07 -5.03
CA SER A 80 -14.62 -0.67 -4.73
C SER A 80 -14.16 0.23 -5.87
N GLU A 81 -15.06 1.07 -6.36
CA GLU A 81 -14.78 1.99 -7.47
C GLU A 81 -13.66 2.97 -7.11
N GLY A 82 -12.73 3.18 -8.04
CA GLY A 82 -11.64 4.14 -7.90
C GLY A 82 -10.47 3.69 -7.04
N VAL A 83 -10.63 2.71 -6.13
CA VAL A 83 -9.55 2.32 -5.20
C VAL A 83 -8.39 1.65 -5.94
N VAL A 84 -8.71 0.67 -6.78
CA VAL A 84 -7.72 -0.09 -7.56
C VAL A 84 -6.96 0.84 -8.51
N THR A 85 -7.68 1.68 -9.26
CA THR A 85 -7.07 2.64 -10.19
C THR A 85 -6.21 3.65 -9.45
N THR A 86 -6.67 4.18 -8.32
CA THR A 86 -5.91 5.16 -7.55
C THR A 86 -4.61 4.57 -7.00
N LEU A 87 -4.63 3.35 -6.44
CA LEU A 87 -3.42 2.69 -5.95
C LEU A 87 -2.40 2.48 -7.08
N VAL A 88 -2.85 2.06 -8.26
CA VAL A 88 -1.98 1.88 -9.42
C VAL A 88 -1.44 3.22 -9.92
N GLU A 89 -2.26 4.26 -9.96
CA GLU A 89 -1.84 5.62 -10.32
C GLU A 89 -0.84 6.20 -9.33
N MET A 90 -0.98 5.93 -8.03
CA MET A 90 0.00 6.35 -7.01
C MET A 90 1.37 5.74 -7.30
N VAL A 91 1.43 4.47 -7.71
CA VAL A 91 2.68 3.83 -8.12
C VAL A 91 3.21 4.43 -9.42
N LYS A 92 2.37 4.58 -10.46
CA LYS A 92 2.75 5.14 -11.78
C LYS A 92 3.16 6.61 -11.76
N SER A 93 2.61 7.40 -10.84
CA SER A 93 2.84 8.85 -10.79
C SER A 93 4.08 9.20 -9.99
N GLY A 94 4.42 8.37 -9.00
CA GLY A 94 5.60 8.56 -8.18
C GLY A 94 6.91 8.22 -8.88
N THR A 95 6.91 7.26 -9.82
CA THR A 95 8.08 6.89 -10.64
C THR A 95 8.64 8.08 -11.43
N LYS A 96 7.75 8.78 -12.15
CA LYS A 96 8.09 9.94 -12.98
C LYS A 96 8.74 11.12 -12.25
N LYS A 97 8.69 11.16 -10.93
CA LYS A 97 9.12 12.27 -10.10
C LYS A 97 10.38 12.01 -9.28
N ILE A 98 10.96 10.80 -9.34
CA ILE A 98 12.16 10.44 -8.55
C ILE A 98 13.39 11.31 -8.90
N HIS A 99 13.33 12.14 -9.94
CA HIS A 99 14.34 13.13 -10.33
C HIS A 99 14.33 14.45 -9.52
N HIS A 100 13.71 14.50 -8.33
CA HIS A 100 13.70 15.71 -7.52
C HIS A 100 15.09 16.06 -6.93
N ASP A 101 15.53 17.31 -7.13
CA ASP A 101 16.75 17.87 -6.52
C ASP A 101 16.65 17.99 -4.98
N ASP A 102 15.43 17.93 -4.43
CA ASP A 102 15.16 17.94 -2.98
C ASP A 102 14.98 16.52 -2.44
N GLN A 103 15.96 16.08 -1.63
CA GLN A 103 15.99 14.75 -1.01
C GLN A 103 14.78 14.47 -0.10
N LYS A 104 14.17 15.49 0.50
CA LYS A 104 13.08 15.30 1.46
C LYS A 104 11.76 14.98 0.74
N GLU A 105 11.47 15.68 -0.34
CA GLU A 105 10.30 15.42 -1.19
C GLU A 105 10.46 14.06 -1.89
N ALA A 106 11.65 13.75 -2.40
CA ALA A 106 11.95 12.43 -2.98
C ALA A 106 11.71 11.27 -1.99
N PHE A 107 12.11 11.44 -0.72
CA PHE A 107 11.86 10.44 0.32
C PHE A 107 10.37 10.25 0.61
N LEU A 108 9.60 11.36 0.69
CA LEU A 108 8.16 11.32 0.95
C LEU A 108 7.38 10.65 -0.18
N GLU A 109 7.76 10.91 -1.43
CA GLU A 109 7.16 10.27 -2.59
C GLU A 109 7.49 8.77 -2.64
N LEU A 110 8.75 8.38 -2.42
CA LEU A 110 9.15 6.97 -2.32
C LEU A 110 8.39 6.22 -1.22
N ASP A 111 8.27 6.81 -0.03
CA ASP A 111 7.51 6.25 1.09
C ASP A 111 6.03 6.07 0.72
N THR A 112 5.45 7.03 -0.01
CA THR A 112 4.07 6.94 -0.50
C THR A 112 3.90 5.82 -1.53
N ILE A 113 4.82 5.68 -2.48
CA ILE A 113 4.79 4.60 -3.48
C ILE A 113 4.94 3.24 -2.81
N ALA A 114 5.86 3.12 -1.85
CA ALA A 114 6.09 1.88 -1.11
C ALA A 114 4.83 1.43 -0.36
N ARG A 115 4.14 2.37 0.32
CA ARG A 115 2.85 2.09 0.97
C ARG A 115 1.76 1.66 -0.02
N ALA A 116 1.69 2.29 -1.19
CA ALA A 116 0.75 1.90 -2.23
C ALA A 116 1.06 0.49 -2.78
N ALA A 117 2.33 0.19 -3.06
CA ALA A 117 2.77 -1.12 -3.52
C ALA A 117 2.50 -2.23 -2.48
N GLU A 118 2.74 -1.95 -1.19
CA GLU A 118 2.38 -2.85 -0.10
C GLU A 118 0.87 -3.10 -0.04
N ALA A 119 0.06 -2.05 -0.16
CA ALA A 119 -1.39 -2.19 -0.19
C ALA A 119 -1.85 -3.06 -1.37
N ILE A 120 -1.27 -2.88 -2.57
CA ILE A 120 -1.56 -3.72 -3.73
C ILE A 120 -1.22 -5.18 -3.41
N TRP A 121 -0.02 -5.45 -2.89
CA TRP A 121 0.41 -6.82 -2.56
C TRP A 121 -0.54 -7.51 -1.58
N ILE A 122 -0.93 -6.83 -0.50
CA ILE A 122 -1.86 -7.39 0.48
C ILE A 122 -3.24 -7.60 -0.13
N LEU A 123 -3.73 -6.67 -0.95
CA LEU A 123 -5.05 -6.78 -1.57
C LEU A 123 -5.13 -7.94 -2.56
N VAL A 124 -4.06 -8.20 -3.33
CA VAL A 124 -4.05 -9.34 -4.25
C VAL A 124 -3.88 -10.66 -3.53
N TYR A 125 -3.28 -10.69 -2.33
CA TYR A 125 -2.99 -11.93 -1.62
C TYR A 125 -4.25 -12.81 -1.42
N ASN A 126 -4.23 -14.00 -2.06
CA ASN A 126 -5.33 -14.96 -2.06
C ASN A 126 -6.69 -14.33 -2.43
N SER A 127 -6.71 -13.41 -3.40
CA SER A 127 -7.95 -12.77 -3.87
C SER A 127 -8.04 -12.78 -5.41
N PRO A 128 -8.67 -13.80 -6.00
CA PRO A 128 -8.82 -13.89 -7.46
C PRO A 128 -9.54 -12.69 -8.08
N THR A 129 -10.55 -12.14 -7.39
CA THR A 129 -11.26 -10.93 -7.81
C THR A 129 -10.30 -9.74 -7.93
N ASN A 130 -9.45 -9.55 -6.92
CA ASN A 130 -8.50 -8.44 -6.90
C ASN A 130 -7.38 -8.66 -7.91
N HIS A 131 -6.92 -9.91 -8.14
CA HIS A 131 -5.94 -10.20 -9.19
C HIS A 131 -6.38 -9.61 -10.53
N LYS A 132 -7.61 -9.92 -10.96
CA LYS A 132 -8.13 -9.43 -12.23
C LYS A 132 -8.23 -7.91 -12.25
N ALA A 133 -8.78 -7.31 -11.19
CA ALA A 133 -8.95 -5.86 -11.12
C ALA A 133 -7.61 -5.11 -11.22
N PHE A 134 -6.58 -5.55 -10.50
CA PHE A 134 -5.25 -4.94 -10.55
C PHE A 134 -4.53 -5.17 -11.87
N VAL A 135 -4.69 -6.34 -12.49
CA VAL A 135 -4.16 -6.61 -13.84
C VAL A 135 -4.82 -5.69 -14.87
N ASP A 136 -6.15 -5.60 -14.87
CA ASP A 136 -6.90 -4.75 -15.82
C ASP A 136 -6.57 -3.25 -15.63
N ALA A 137 -6.19 -2.82 -14.42
CA ALA A 137 -5.73 -1.46 -14.13
C ALA A 137 -4.25 -1.20 -14.52
N GLY A 138 -3.51 -2.23 -14.94
CA GLY A 138 -2.10 -2.13 -15.31
C GLY A 138 -1.16 -1.99 -14.12
N ALA A 139 -1.42 -2.74 -13.04
CA ALA A 139 -0.56 -2.77 -11.86
C ALA A 139 0.80 -3.44 -12.13
N ILE A 140 0.85 -4.41 -13.06
CA ILE A 140 2.09 -5.13 -13.38
C ILE A 140 3.11 -4.16 -13.98
N GLU A 141 2.71 -3.37 -14.98
CA GLU A 141 3.56 -2.40 -15.64
C GLU A 141 4.03 -1.32 -14.65
N ALA A 142 3.11 -0.83 -13.81
CA ALA A 142 3.43 0.18 -12.79
C ALA A 142 4.50 -0.30 -11.80
N LEU A 143 4.34 -1.52 -11.28
CA LEU A 143 5.27 -2.09 -10.32
C LEU A 143 6.61 -2.43 -10.98
N ALA A 144 6.60 -2.92 -12.22
CA ALA A 144 7.83 -3.20 -12.97
C ALA A 144 8.64 -1.91 -13.21
N GLU A 145 8.00 -0.84 -13.66
CA GLU A 145 8.61 0.48 -13.86
C GLU A 145 9.22 1.00 -12.55
N TYR A 146 8.46 0.92 -11.44
CA TYR A 146 8.94 1.32 -10.11
C TYR A 146 10.19 0.55 -9.67
N LEU A 147 10.22 -0.76 -9.86
CA LEU A 147 11.38 -1.59 -9.49
C LEU A 147 12.61 -1.27 -10.35
N LEU A 148 12.41 -0.99 -11.65
CA LEU A 148 13.49 -0.60 -12.55
C LEU A 148 14.10 0.74 -12.14
N GLU A 149 13.28 1.75 -11.88
CA GLU A 149 13.77 3.07 -11.51
C GLU A 149 14.44 3.07 -10.13
N THR A 150 13.81 2.48 -9.11
CA THR A 150 14.41 2.44 -7.76
C THR A 150 15.64 1.53 -7.68
N GLY A 151 15.73 0.49 -8.52
CA GLY A 151 16.92 -0.34 -8.68
C GLY A 151 18.11 0.41 -9.29
N THR A 152 17.86 1.43 -10.13
CA THR A 152 18.94 2.27 -10.69
C THR A 152 19.47 3.32 -9.73
N VAL A 153 18.65 3.82 -8.80
CA VAL A 153 19.03 4.87 -7.84
C VAL A 153 19.97 4.36 -6.74
N ARG A 154 19.97 3.07 -6.42
CA ARG A 154 20.86 2.46 -5.39
C ARG A 154 22.25 2.04 -5.88
N GLY A 155 22.62 2.31 -7.13
CA GLY A 155 24.02 2.31 -7.54
C GLY A 155 24.67 0.98 -7.90
N ASP A 156 23.95 -0.15 -7.95
CA ASP A 156 24.51 -1.44 -8.41
C ASP A 156 23.75 -2.09 -9.59
N GLY A 157 22.67 -1.46 -10.08
CA GLY A 157 21.79 -2.04 -11.10
C GLY A 157 22.23 -1.89 -12.56
N LYS A 158 23.38 -1.27 -12.84
CA LYS A 158 23.83 -1.04 -14.23
C LYS A 158 24.41 -2.28 -14.93
N ALA A 159 24.46 -3.44 -14.27
CA ALA A 159 25.09 -4.65 -14.80
C ALA A 159 24.12 -5.71 -15.37
N CYS A 160 22.80 -5.66 -15.12
CA CYS A 160 21.94 -6.82 -15.41
C CYS A 160 20.94 -6.69 -16.58
N LEU A 161 20.88 -5.58 -17.32
CA LEU A 161 19.88 -5.42 -18.39
C LEU A 161 20.46 -5.10 -19.79
N MET A 162 21.75 -5.32 -20.02
CA MET A 162 22.36 -5.16 -21.35
C MET A 162 22.99 -6.44 -21.91
N GLU A 163 22.49 -7.61 -21.52
CA GLU A 163 22.74 -8.86 -22.26
C GLU A 163 21.44 -9.66 -22.39
N ALA A 164 20.67 -9.35 -23.42
CA ALA A 164 19.68 -10.23 -24.05
C ALA A 164 19.68 -9.97 -25.56
#